data_AF-A0A429BSQ0-F1
#
_entry.id   AF-A0A429BSQ0-F1
#
_cell.length_a   1.000
_cell.length_b   1.000
_cell.length_c   1.000
_cell.angle_alpha   90.00
_cell.angle_beta   90.00
_cell.angle_gamma   90.00
#
_symmetry.space_group_name_H-M   'P 1'
#
loop_
_entity.id
_entity.type
_entity.pdbx_description
1 polymer ?
#
loop_
_entity_poly.entity_id
_entity_poly.type
_entity_poly.pdbx_seq_one_letter_code
_entity_poly.pdbx_strand_id
1 'polypeptide(L)'
;MKVTAKVLTTIGAIGIAAGIVAAPTAASATRSATSDLKYYYECGTSICVKTITTWGFYSVNSYGDRLYAGGWSGYVKVSTGKKIYFCDWETIQLQLEPKVTEIFVSRLKASWCQ
;
A
#
# COMPACT_ATOMS: atom_id res chain seq x y z
N MET A 1 6.02 25.86 -38.57
CA MET A 1 6.65 24.53 -38.69
C MET A 1 5.56 23.48 -38.84
N LYS A 2 5.46 22.85 -40.01
CA LYS A 2 4.89 21.48 -40.18
C LYS A 2 5.85 20.53 -39.43
N VAL A 3 5.43 19.41 -38.84
CA VAL A 3 5.16 18.15 -39.54
C VAL A 3 4.19 17.27 -38.75
N THR A 4 3.07 16.93 -39.38
CA THR A 4 2.20 15.80 -39.04
C THR A 4 2.94 14.50 -39.36
N ALA A 5 3.30 13.71 -38.36
CA ALA A 5 3.89 12.39 -38.58
C ALA A 5 2.78 11.34 -38.73
N LYS A 6 2.70 10.80 -39.94
CA LYS A 6 1.81 9.73 -40.39
C LYS A 6 2.03 8.44 -39.59
N VAL A 7 0.89 7.80 -39.31
CA VAL A 7 0.74 6.39 -38.97
C VAL A 7 1.56 5.52 -39.93
N LEU A 8 2.47 4.71 -39.38
CA LEU A 8 3.15 3.64 -40.11
C LEU A 8 2.56 2.30 -39.66
N THR A 9 1.70 1.76 -40.53
CA THR A 9 1.17 0.40 -40.48
C THR A 9 2.32 -0.57 -40.71
N THR A 10 2.53 -1.54 -39.82
CA THR A 10 3.18 -2.81 -40.21
C THR A 10 2.37 -3.95 -39.64
N ILE A 11 1.64 -4.61 -40.55
CA ILE A 11 0.94 -5.86 -40.31
C ILE A 11 1.98 -6.97 -40.44
N GLY A 12 2.27 -7.64 -39.33
CA GLY A 12 2.97 -8.92 -39.31
C GLY A 12 2.04 -9.96 -38.71
N ALA A 13 1.38 -10.74 -39.56
CA ALA A 13 0.75 -11.99 -39.16
C ALA A 13 1.77 -13.11 -39.43
N ILE A 14 1.98 -14.01 -38.46
CA ILE A 14 2.25 -15.45 -38.66
C ILE A 14 2.11 -16.14 -37.29
N GLY A 15 1.18 -17.09 -37.22
CA GLY A 15 1.48 -18.40 -36.64
C GLY A 15 0.97 -18.72 -35.22
N ILE A 16 0.39 -19.93 -35.17
CA ILE A 16 0.27 -20.89 -34.06
C ILE A 16 -0.69 -20.61 -32.89
N ALA A 17 -1.76 -21.41 -32.88
CA ALA A 17 -2.66 -21.62 -31.76
C ALA A 17 -1.92 -22.23 -30.56
N ALA A 18 -1.99 -21.55 -29.42
CA ALA A 18 -1.82 -22.11 -28.08
C ALA A 18 -2.64 -21.24 -27.14
N GLY A 19 -3.45 -21.87 -26.28
CA GLY A 19 -4.46 -21.22 -25.47
C GLY A 19 -3.94 -19.96 -24.78
N ILE A 20 -4.58 -18.82 -25.07
CA ILE A 20 -4.35 -17.57 -24.35
C ILE A 20 -5.04 -17.75 -23.00
N VAL A 21 -4.34 -18.38 -22.04
CA VAL A 21 -4.64 -18.10 -20.64
C VAL A 21 -4.32 -16.62 -20.52
N ALA A 22 -5.37 -15.79 -20.53
CA ALA A 22 -5.26 -14.39 -20.17
C ALA A 22 -4.77 -14.37 -18.73
N ALA A 23 -3.45 -14.42 -18.54
CA ALA A 23 -2.86 -14.09 -17.27
C ALA A 23 -3.31 -12.65 -17.01
N PRO A 24 -4.03 -12.37 -15.91
CA PRO A 24 -4.28 -10.99 -15.56
C PRO A 24 -2.91 -10.37 -15.33
N THR A 25 -2.43 -9.60 -16.31
CA THR A 25 -1.49 -8.54 -16.04
C THR A 25 -2.26 -7.58 -15.14
N ALA A 26 -2.23 -7.86 -13.84
CA ALA A 26 -2.59 -6.91 -12.81
C ALA A 26 -1.59 -5.76 -13.00
N ALA A 27 -1.97 -4.81 -13.84
CA ALA A 27 -1.36 -3.50 -13.86
C ALA A 27 -1.66 -2.92 -12.49
N SER A 28 -0.77 -3.18 -11.53
CA SER A 28 -0.76 -2.48 -10.26
C SER A 28 -0.43 -1.03 -10.58
N ALA A 29 -1.48 -0.26 -10.85
CA ALA A 29 -1.38 1.17 -10.99
C ALA A 29 -0.69 1.69 -9.73
N THR A 30 0.54 2.17 -9.89
CA THR A 30 1.27 2.83 -8.81
C THR A 30 0.54 4.15 -8.57
N ARG A 31 -0.50 4.13 -7.73
CA ARG A 31 -1.05 5.37 -7.20
C ARG A 31 -0.01 5.93 -6.25
N SER A 32 0.57 7.07 -6.61
CA SER A 32 1.40 7.84 -5.68
C SER A 32 0.57 8.08 -4.41
N ALA A 33 1.12 7.72 -3.25
CA ALA A 33 0.52 8.07 -1.99
C ALA A 33 0.46 9.61 -1.91
N THR A 34 -0.72 10.20 -2.09
CA THR A 34 -0.90 11.65 -2.10
C THR A 34 -1.01 12.24 -0.70
N SER A 35 -1.22 11.38 0.32
CA SER A 35 -1.33 11.75 1.73
C SER A 35 -0.50 10.83 2.62
N ASP A 36 0.13 11.40 3.64
CA ASP A 36 0.95 10.67 4.61
C ASP A 36 0.14 9.71 5.48
N LEU A 37 0.74 8.57 5.85
CA LEU A 37 0.18 7.67 6.84
C LEU A 37 0.39 8.27 8.24
N LYS A 38 -0.63 8.20 9.09
CA LYS A 38 -0.58 8.67 10.48
C LYS A 38 -0.88 7.53 11.45
N TYR A 39 0.09 7.20 12.28
CA TYR A 39 -0.06 6.21 13.36
C TYR A 39 -0.22 6.94 14.70
N TYR A 40 -1.34 6.71 15.36
CA TYR A 40 -1.67 7.28 16.67
C TYR A 40 -1.40 6.23 17.75
N TYR A 41 -0.67 6.61 18.79
CA TYR A 41 -0.20 5.70 19.82
C TYR A 41 -0.15 6.36 21.18
N GLU A 42 -0.23 5.55 22.22
CA GLU A 42 -0.13 6.01 23.60
C GLU A 42 1.31 6.43 23.94
N CYS A 43 1.45 7.61 24.54
CA CYS A 43 2.70 8.14 25.07
C CYS A 43 2.44 8.73 26.46
N GLY A 44 2.58 7.91 27.50
CA GLY A 44 2.17 8.27 28.85
C GLY A 44 0.64 8.39 28.93
N THR A 45 0.12 9.52 29.38
CA THR A 45 -1.32 9.77 29.51
C THR A 45 -1.96 10.42 28.28
N SER A 46 -1.20 10.55 27.18
CA SER A 46 -1.63 11.27 25.96
C SER A 46 -1.53 10.38 24.72
N ILE A 47 -2.23 10.80 23.66
CA ILE A 47 -2.08 10.20 22.33
C ILE A 47 -1.09 11.04 21.51
N CYS A 48 0.00 10.40 21.09
CA CYS A 48 0.97 10.95 20.14
C CYS A 48 0.69 10.49 18.72
N VAL A 49 1.29 11.17 17.76
CA VAL A 49 1.18 10.84 16.34
C VAL A 49 2.57 10.68 15.73
N LYS A 50 2.74 9.60 14.96
CA LYS A 50 3.89 9.37 14.08
C LYS A 50 3.40 9.45 12.63
N THR A 51 3.96 10.39 11.89
CA THR A 51 3.72 10.52 10.45
C THR A 51 4.74 9.70 9.68
N ILE A 52 4.28 8.89 8.74
CA ILE A 52 5.11 8.05 7.87
C ILE A 52 4.91 8.50 6.43
N THR A 53 6.00 8.90 5.79
CA THR A 53 6.01 9.52 4.44
C THR A 53 6.81 8.70 3.41
N THR A 54 7.48 7.65 3.87
CA THR A 54 8.30 6.76 3.04
C THR A 54 7.81 5.31 3.17
N TRP A 55 8.16 4.48 2.18
CA TRP A 55 7.89 3.05 2.25
C TRP A 55 8.97 2.36 3.06
N GLY A 56 8.64 1.22 3.68
CA GLY A 56 9.60 0.40 4.41
C GLY A 56 9.01 -0.25 5.66
N PHE A 57 9.91 -0.77 6.49
CA PHE A 57 9.60 -1.37 7.78
C PHE A 57 9.98 -0.39 8.89
N TYR A 58 9.04 -0.16 9.82
CA TYR A 58 9.22 0.70 10.96
C TYR A 58 9.05 -0.14 12.21
N SER A 59 10.16 -0.40 12.92
CA SER A 59 10.07 -0.95 14.26
C SER A 59 9.38 0.06 15.17
N VAL A 60 8.37 -0.43 15.88
CA VAL A 60 7.59 0.31 16.87
C VAL A 60 7.50 -0.55 18.12
N ASN A 61 7.20 0.04 19.27
CA ASN A 61 7.00 -0.74 20.50
C ASN A 61 6.03 0.01 21.42
N SER A 62 4.83 0.24 20.91
CA SER A 62 3.83 1.13 21.50
C SER A 62 2.44 0.54 21.43
N TYR A 63 1.59 0.94 22.38
CA TYR A 63 0.16 0.65 22.35
C TYR A 63 -0.51 1.53 21.30
N GLY A 64 -1.10 0.93 20.27
CA GLY A 64 -1.65 1.65 19.12
C GLY A 64 -3.12 2.01 19.34
N ASP A 65 -3.48 3.28 19.16
CA ASP A 65 -4.88 3.71 19.19
C ASP A 65 -5.54 3.43 17.83
N ARG A 66 -5.05 4.10 16.79
CA ARG A 66 -5.53 3.95 15.42
C ARG A 66 -4.44 4.25 14.41
N LEU A 67 -4.66 3.84 13.17
CA LEU A 67 -3.82 4.18 12.03
C LEU A 67 -4.69 4.67 10.89
N TYR A 68 -4.36 5.86 10.38
CA TYR A 68 -4.92 6.40 9.15
C TYR A 68 -3.93 6.15 8.02
N ALA A 69 -4.33 5.32 7.05
CA ALA A 69 -3.43 4.82 6.01
C ALA A 69 -3.02 5.89 4.99
N GLY A 70 -3.82 6.96 4.81
CA GLY A 70 -3.56 7.96 3.77
C GLY A 70 -3.50 7.29 2.40
N GLY A 71 -2.51 7.61 1.57
CA GLY A 71 -2.35 6.96 0.26
C GLY A 71 -1.58 5.62 0.30
N TRP A 72 -1.44 4.98 1.46
CA TRP A 72 -0.53 3.84 1.65
C TRP A 72 -1.27 2.54 1.95
N SER A 73 -0.70 1.41 1.56
CA SER A 73 -1.16 0.08 1.96
C SER A 73 -0.08 -0.66 2.74
N GLY A 74 -0.45 -1.60 3.60
CA GLY A 74 0.54 -2.30 4.42
C GLY A 74 -0.05 -3.20 5.48
N TYR A 75 0.76 -3.44 6.52
CA TYR A 75 0.29 -4.16 7.69
C TYR A 75 0.95 -3.63 8.97
N VAL A 76 0.29 -3.89 10.07
CA VAL A 76 0.80 -3.71 11.43
C VAL A 76 0.96 -5.07 12.08
N LYS A 77 2.14 -5.32 12.66
CA LYS A 77 2.43 -6.54 13.42
C LYS A 77 2.32 -6.24 14.90
N VAL A 78 1.46 -6.95 15.59
CA VAL A 78 1.32 -6.82 17.04
C VAL A 78 2.20 -7.83 17.79
N SER A 79 2.38 -7.65 19.09
CA SER A 79 3.27 -8.47 19.94
C SER A 79 2.91 -9.96 19.97
N THR A 80 1.66 -10.32 19.67
CA THR A 80 1.23 -11.71 19.48
C THR A 80 1.70 -12.33 18.17
N GLY A 81 2.38 -11.56 17.31
CA GLY A 81 2.81 -11.96 15.97
C GLY A 81 1.73 -11.82 14.89
N LYS A 82 0.47 -11.55 15.28
CA LYS A 82 -0.64 -11.30 14.34
C LYS A 82 -0.34 -10.08 13.47
N LYS A 83 -0.67 -10.19 12.18
CA LYS A 83 -0.65 -9.09 11.22
C LYS A 83 -2.06 -8.57 11.00
N ILE A 84 -2.23 -7.25 11.07
CA ILE A 84 -3.45 -6.54 10.74
C ILE A 84 -3.16 -5.77 9.46
N TYR A 85 -3.80 -6.15 8.37
CA TYR A 85 -3.60 -5.53 7.07
C TYR A 85 -4.47 -4.29 6.92
N PHE A 86 -4.00 -3.30 6.18
CA PHE A 86 -4.76 -2.09 5.84
C PHE A 86 -4.51 -1.68 4.40
N CYS A 87 -5.51 -1.00 3.84
CA CYS A 87 -5.51 -0.48 2.49
C CYS A 87 -5.44 1.04 2.46
N ASP A 88 -5.18 1.58 1.27
CA ASP A 88 -5.17 3.01 1.08
C ASP A 88 -6.51 3.62 1.49
N TRP A 89 -6.42 4.77 2.16
CA TRP A 89 -7.52 5.59 2.68
C TRP A 89 -8.34 4.95 3.81
N GLU A 90 -7.92 3.79 4.31
CA GLU A 90 -8.56 3.17 5.47
C GLU A 90 -8.11 3.81 6.79
N THR A 91 -8.99 3.70 7.77
CA THR A 91 -8.65 3.90 9.18
C THR A 91 -8.85 2.59 9.92
N ILE A 92 -7.80 2.05 10.51
CA ILE A 92 -7.88 0.87 11.36
C ILE A 92 -7.78 1.26 12.83
N GLN A 93 -8.57 0.61 13.68
CA GLN A 93 -8.52 0.74 15.13
C GLN A 93 -7.61 -0.38 15.68
N LEU A 94 -6.64 -0.02 16.51
CA LEU A 94 -5.60 -0.93 17.01
C LEU A 94 -5.80 -1.34 18.49
N GLN A 95 -6.88 -0.85 19.11
CA GLN A 95 -7.40 -1.25 20.42
C GLN A 95 -6.41 -1.15 21.61
N LEU A 96 -5.41 -0.27 21.54
CA LEU A 96 -4.30 -0.09 22.50
C LEU A 96 -3.49 -1.38 22.74
N GLU A 97 -4.11 -2.49 23.13
CA GLU A 97 -3.52 -3.81 23.28
C GLU A 97 -4.01 -4.81 22.21
N PRO A 98 -3.16 -5.71 21.71
CA PRO A 98 -1.72 -5.88 22.01
C PRO A 98 -0.81 -4.80 21.39
N LYS A 99 0.40 -4.60 21.97
CA LYS A 99 1.40 -3.63 21.47
C LYS A 99 1.71 -3.85 19.99
N VAL A 100 1.83 -2.75 19.25
CA VAL A 100 2.36 -2.78 17.89
C VAL A 100 3.88 -2.84 17.96
N THR A 101 4.47 -3.79 17.22
CA THR A 101 5.91 -4.07 17.18
C THR A 101 6.57 -3.68 15.86
N GLU A 102 5.80 -3.68 14.77
CA GLU A 102 6.29 -3.30 13.44
C GLU A 102 5.14 -2.73 12.61
N ILE A 103 5.44 -1.70 11.81
CA ILE A 103 4.58 -1.21 10.74
C ILE A 103 5.32 -1.41 9.43
N PHE A 104 4.73 -2.16 8.50
CA PHE A 104 5.19 -2.23 7.12
C PHE A 104 4.30 -1.35 6.24
N VAL A 105 4.92 -0.52 5.41
CA VAL A 105 4.23 0.43 4.54
C VAL A 105 4.76 0.32 3.11
N SER A 106 3.85 0.23 2.14
CA SER A 106 4.12 0.11 0.71
C SER A 106 3.45 1.22 -0.08
N ARG A 107 4.14 1.72 -1.12
CA ARG A 107 3.56 2.64 -2.14
C ARG A 107 2.63 1.93 -3.11
N LEU A 108 2.84 0.63 -3.31
CA LEU A 108 2.00 -0.16 -4.21
C LEU A 108 0.73 -0.56 -3.48
N LYS A 109 -0.42 -0.36 -4.13
CA LYS A 109 -1.70 -0.91 -3.66
C LYS A 109 -1.52 -2.40 -3.44
N ALA A 110 -1.75 -2.85 -2.21
CA ALA A 110 -1.56 -4.24 -1.89
C ALA A 110 -2.62 -5.11 -2.60
N SER A 111 -2.27 -6.33 -2.96
CA SER A 111 -3.15 -7.22 -3.74
C SER A 111 -4.45 -7.60 -3.02
N TRP A 112 -4.48 -7.49 -1.68
CA TRP A 112 -5.68 -7.69 -0.87
C TRP A 112 -6.59 -6.46 -0.79
N CYS A 113 -6.17 -5.31 -1.34
CA CYS A 113 -6.95 -4.09 -1.38
C CYS A 113 -7.77 -4.05 -2.67
N GLN A 114 -9.08 -4.25 -2.55
CA GLN A 114 -10.01 -4.23 -3.68
C GLN A 114 -10.25 -2.81 -4.20
#